data_AF-A0A7V9T8M4-F1
#
_entry.id   AF-A0A7V9T8M4-F1
#
_cell.length_a   1.000
_cell.length_b   1.000
_cell.length_c   1.000
_cell.angle_alpha   90.00
_cell.angle_beta   90.00
_cell.angle_gamma   90.00
#
_symmetry.space_group_name_H-M   'P 1'
#
loop_
_entity.id
_entity.type
_entity.pdbx_description
1 polymer ?
#
loop_
_entity_poly.entity_id
_entity_poly.type
_entity_poly.pdbx_seq_one_letter_code
_entity_poly.pdbx_strand_id
1 'polypeptide(L)'
;MTCPGCGTENAAGRKFCRECGAGLALACPSCGTANEPGVRFCGECGAALAAQPTEAASERAPTAERRLVSVLFADLVGFTAASEDRDAEETRDLLTRYFDTARTTIERYGGTVEKFIGDAVMAVWGTPVAQEDDAERSVRAALDLVAAVPELDPALQARAGVLTGEAAVTVGAEGQGMVAGDLVNTASRIQSAAEPGSVFVGEVTKRSSEAAIAYESAGEHELKGKAEQVPLWRALRVVASRGGEGRSVGLEAPFVGRDPEFRLVKDLFHATHDDRRARLVSVVGVAGIGKSRLSWEFEKYMDGLAQTVWWHRG
;
A
#
# COMPACT_ATOMS: atom_id res chain seq x y z
N MET A 1 9.80 64.93 7.06
CA MET A 1 9.37 63.68 6.40
C MET A 1 7.99 63.31 6.91
N THR A 2 7.05 63.05 6.02
CA THR A 2 5.65 62.77 6.38
C THR A 2 5.46 61.27 6.59
N CYS A 3 4.84 60.88 7.71
CA CYS A 3 4.64 59.47 8.02
C CYS A 3 3.63 58.83 7.04
N PRO A 4 3.99 57.74 6.33
CA PRO A 4 3.08 57.10 5.38
C PRO A 4 1.91 56.40 6.08
N GLY A 5 2.03 56.04 7.37
CA GLY A 5 0.98 55.37 8.13
C GLY A 5 -0.08 56.29 8.74
N CYS A 6 0.25 57.56 9.06
CA CYS A 6 -0.67 58.45 9.80
C CYS A 6 -0.63 59.92 9.35
N GLY A 7 0.20 60.27 8.36
CA GLY A 7 0.29 61.62 7.83
C GLY A 7 1.05 62.63 8.71
N THR A 8 1.54 62.26 9.89
CA THR A 8 2.25 63.18 10.78
C THR A 8 3.60 63.62 10.21
N GLU A 9 3.89 64.92 10.25
CA GLU A 9 5.22 65.44 9.94
C GLU A 9 6.24 65.11 11.05
N ASN A 10 7.36 64.53 10.64
CA ASN A 10 8.48 64.16 11.50
C ASN A 10 9.74 64.93 11.10
N ALA A 11 10.56 65.26 12.10
CA ALA A 11 11.87 65.88 11.91
C ALA A 11 12.81 64.97 11.09
N ALA A 12 13.71 65.57 10.30
CA ALA A 12 14.67 64.84 9.48
C ALA A 12 15.58 63.93 10.34
N GLY A 13 15.80 62.69 9.90
CA GLY A 13 16.67 61.72 10.57
C GLY A 13 16.02 60.81 11.62
N ARG A 14 14.70 60.93 11.87
CA ARG A 14 13.99 59.99 12.77
C ARG A 14 13.73 58.64 12.09
N LYS A 15 14.01 57.55 12.82
CA LYS A 15 13.78 56.17 12.36
C LYS A 15 12.32 55.72 12.47
N PHE A 16 11.57 56.30 13.41
CA PHE A 16 10.17 55.95 13.68
C PHE A 16 9.32 57.22 13.83
N CYS A 17 8.04 57.12 13.45
CA CYS A 17 7.06 58.18 13.60
C CYS A 17 6.84 58.49 15.08
N ARG A 18 6.86 59.78 15.42
CA ARG A 18 6.64 60.26 16.80
C ARG A 18 5.25 59.97 17.35
N GLU A 19 4.26 59.74 16.47
CA GLU A 19 2.86 59.58 16.85
C GLU A 19 2.44 58.11 16.83
N CYS A 20 2.56 57.43 15.68
CA CYS A 20 2.07 56.06 15.51
C CYS A 20 3.16 54.98 15.58
N GLY A 21 4.44 55.35 15.74
CA GLY A 21 5.55 54.40 15.80
C GLY A 21 5.94 53.73 14.47
N ALA A 22 5.30 54.06 13.35
CA ALA A 22 5.64 53.47 12.05
C ALA A 22 7.08 53.79 11.63
N GLY A 23 7.77 52.82 11.03
CA GLY A 23 9.13 53.00 10.51
C GLY A 23 9.17 54.03 9.38
N LEU A 24 10.02 55.04 9.51
CA LEU A 24 10.16 56.15 8.56
C LEU A 24 11.33 55.96 7.58
N ALA A 25 12.22 55.00 7.86
CA ALA A 25 13.31 54.59 6.99
C ALA A 25 13.64 53.12 7.22
N LEU A 26 13.81 52.35 6.14
CA LEU A 26 14.28 50.98 6.19
C LEU A 26 15.77 50.94 5.84
N ALA A 27 16.61 50.49 6.78
CA ALA A 27 18.03 50.30 6.51
C ALA A 27 18.23 49.04 5.66
N CYS A 28 18.99 49.15 4.57
CA CYS A 28 19.34 48.00 3.76
C CYS A 28 20.19 47.02 4.58
N PRO A 29 19.81 45.72 4.66
CA PRO A 29 20.60 44.74 5.40
C PRO A 29 21.96 44.46 4.76
N SER A 30 22.12 44.75 3.46
CA SER A 30 23.36 44.49 2.73
C SER A 30 24.36 45.64 2.77
N CYS A 31 23.92 46.89 2.72
CA CYS A 31 24.82 48.06 2.62
C CYS A 31 24.55 49.17 3.64
N GLY A 32 23.53 49.03 4.49
CA GLY A 32 23.20 50.00 5.54
C GLY A 32 22.50 51.28 5.06
N THR A 33 22.33 51.48 3.75
CA THR A 33 21.67 52.68 3.19
C THR A 33 20.22 52.78 3.67
N ALA A 34 19.80 53.97 4.07
CA ALA A 34 18.42 54.26 4.43
C ALA A 34 17.55 54.38 3.16
N ASN A 35 16.47 53.62 3.11
CA ASN A 35 15.52 53.61 2.00
C ASN A 35 14.13 54.03 2.48
N GLU A 36 13.34 54.61 1.58
CA GLU A 36 11.98 55.05 1.88
C GLU A 36 11.06 53.85 2.19
N PRO A 37 10.09 53.98 3.11
CA PRO A 37 9.14 52.92 3.39
C PRO A 37 8.34 52.55 2.12
N GLY A 38 8.27 51.26 1.78
CA GLY A 38 7.51 50.76 0.64
C GLY A 38 8.31 50.46 -0.62
N VAL A 39 9.59 50.86 -0.69
CA VAL A 39 10.47 50.48 -1.82
C VAL A 39 10.96 49.04 -1.68
N ARG A 40 10.89 48.27 -2.77
CA ARG A 40 11.17 46.82 -2.76
C ARG A 40 12.68 46.50 -2.84
N PHE A 41 13.46 47.42 -3.40
CA PHE A 41 14.90 47.27 -3.62
C PHE A 41 15.65 48.51 -3.12
N CYS A 42 16.90 48.31 -2.71
CA CYS A 42 17.77 49.39 -2.29
C CYS A 42 18.16 50.26 -3.49
N GLY A 43 17.97 51.57 -3.37
CA GLY A 43 18.33 52.53 -4.42
C GLY A 43 19.83 52.66 -4.69
N GLU A 44 20.69 52.15 -3.80
CA GLU A 44 22.15 52.25 -3.92
C GLU A 44 22.80 50.94 -4.39
N CYS A 45 22.49 49.80 -3.74
CA CYS A 45 23.14 48.52 -4.03
C CYS A 45 22.22 47.50 -4.74
N GLY A 46 20.95 47.82 -4.94
CA GLY A 46 19.98 46.92 -5.58
C GLY A 46 19.47 45.76 -4.73
N ALA A 47 19.93 45.59 -3.48
CA ALA A 47 19.49 44.50 -2.61
C ALA A 47 17.99 44.58 -2.27
N ALA A 48 17.30 43.44 -2.24
CA ALA A 48 15.89 43.36 -1.85
C ALA A 48 15.72 43.75 -0.37
N LEU A 49 14.79 44.66 -0.10
CA LEU A 49 14.56 45.27 1.21
C LEU A 49 13.36 44.68 1.95
N ALA A 50 12.37 44.22 1.20
CA ALA A 50 11.36 43.34 1.71
C ALA A 50 11.88 41.91 1.57
N ALA A 51 11.93 41.17 2.67
CA ALA A 51 11.73 39.74 2.57
C ALA A 51 10.43 39.60 1.76
N GLN A 52 10.50 39.02 0.56
CA GLN A 52 9.30 38.41 0.02
C GLN A 52 8.73 37.55 1.16
N PRO A 53 7.41 37.39 1.28
CA PRO A 53 6.97 36.12 1.77
C PRO A 53 7.60 35.11 0.80
N THR A 54 8.80 34.61 1.13
CA THR A 54 9.14 33.23 0.86
C THR A 54 7.86 32.54 1.23
N GLU A 55 7.27 31.86 0.25
CA GLU A 55 6.29 30.83 0.49
C GLU A 55 6.91 29.95 1.57
N ALA A 56 6.75 30.36 2.84
CA ALA A 56 6.81 29.52 4.00
C ALA A 56 5.79 28.50 3.58
N ALA A 57 6.34 27.34 3.19
CA ALA A 57 5.61 26.25 2.59
C ALA A 57 4.25 26.27 3.25
N SER A 58 3.25 26.77 2.51
CA SER A 58 1.89 26.40 2.81
C SER A 58 2.05 24.90 2.81
N GLU A 59 1.87 24.29 3.98
CA GLU A 59 1.44 22.92 4.07
C GLU A 59 0.27 22.88 3.10
N ARG A 60 0.57 22.55 1.83
CA ARG A 60 -0.42 22.39 0.80
C ARG A 60 -1.21 21.25 1.38
N ALA A 61 -2.46 21.54 1.79
CA ALA A 61 -3.40 20.49 2.14
C ALA A 61 -3.21 19.39 1.11
N PRO A 62 -2.89 18.17 1.54
CA PRO A 62 -2.27 17.22 0.65
C PRO A 62 -3.18 17.02 -0.55
N THR A 63 -2.65 17.32 -1.73
CA THR A 63 -3.43 17.33 -2.96
C THR A 63 -4.01 15.93 -3.15
N ALA A 64 -5.32 15.76 -3.04
CA ALA A 64 -5.95 14.48 -3.28
C ALA A 64 -6.07 14.25 -4.79
N GLU A 65 -5.51 13.16 -5.30
CA GLU A 65 -5.57 12.76 -6.70
C GLU A 65 -6.48 11.54 -6.86
N ARG A 66 -7.35 11.51 -7.86
CA ARG A 66 -8.11 10.30 -8.19
C ARG A 66 -7.21 9.32 -8.91
N ARG A 67 -6.98 8.14 -8.31
CA ARG A 67 -6.20 7.06 -8.92
C ARG A 67 -6.96 5.75 -8.86
N LEU A 68 -6.69 4.88 -9.83
CA LEU A 68 -7.10 3.49 -9.79
C LEU A 68 -6.18 2.76 -8.80
N VAL A 69 -6.77 2.17 -7.76
CA VAL A 69 -6.04 1.45 -6.71
C VAL A 69 -6.71 0.10 -6.46
N SER A 70 -5.94 -0.85 -5.92
CA SER A 70 -6.48 -2.11 -5.40
C SER A 70 -6.30 -2.15 -3.90
N VAL A 71 -7.41 -2.35 -3.17
CA VAL A 71 -7.45 -2.36 -1.71
C VAL A 71 -7.70 -3.79 -1.25
N LEU A 72 -6.83 -4.26 -0.36
CA LEU A 72 -6.94 -5.54 0.33
C LEU A 72 -7.34 -5.29 1.78
N PHE A 73 -8.32 -6.06 2.24
CA PHE A 73 -8.58 -6.28 3.66
C PHE A 73 -8.43 -7.76 3.97
N ALA A 74 -7.78 -8.09 5.08
CA ALA A 74 -7.76 -9.46 5.61
C ALA A 74 -7.89 -9.42 7.13
N ASP A 75 -8.63 -10.35 7.71
CA ASP A 75 -8.78 -10.53 9.17
C ASP A 75 -8.59 -12.00 9.55
N LEU A 76 -8.50 -12.25 10.86
CA LEU A 76 -8.39 -13.60 11.40
C LEU A 76 -9.77 -14.12 11.80
N VAL A 77 -10.15 -15.27 11.27
CA VAL A 77 -11.31 -16.03 11.72
C VAL A 77 -10.89 -16.98 12.83
N GLY A 78 -11.67 -17.00 13.91
CA GLY A 78 -11.42 -17.83 15.09
C GLY A 78 -10.51 -17.19 16.13
N PHE A 79 -9.97 -15.99 15.86
CA PHE A 79 -9.06 -15.30 16.77
C PHE A 79 -9.69 -14.92 18.11
N THR A 80 -10.92 -14.43 18.13
CA THR A 80 -11.62 -14.10 19.38
C THR A 80 -11.74 -15.32 20.29
N ALA A 81 -12.23 -16.45 19.76
CA ALA A 81 -12.33 -17.69 20.52
C ALA A 81 -10.93 -18.20 20.95
N ALA A 82 -9.94 -18.11 20.08
CA ALA A 82 -8.58 -18.54 20.37
C ALA A 82 -7.85 -17.64 21.38
N SER A 83 -8.30 -16.40 21.60
CA SER A 83 -7.69 -15.45 22.54
C SER A 83 -8.36 -15.44 23.91
N GLU A 84 -9.58 -15.96 24.05
CA GLU A 84 -10.28 -16.08 25.34
C GLU A 84 -9.57 -17.05 26.31
N ASP A 85 -9.00 -18.14 25.77
CA ASP A 85 -8.32 -19.18 26.57
C ASP A 85 -6.79 -19.00 26.66
N ARG A 86 -6.24 -17.94 26.05
CA ARG A 86 -4.79 -17.68 25.98
C ARG A 86 -4.34 -16.62 26.96
N ASP A 87 -3.08 -16.74 27.38
CA ASP A 87 -2.43 -15.63 28.09
C ASP A 87 -2.32 -14.39 27.18
N ALA A 88 -2.33 -13.21 27.78
CA ALA A 88 -2.23 -11.95 27.06
C ALA A 88 -0.89 -11.81 26.31
N GLU A 89 0.21 -12.35 26.87
CA GLU A 89 1.52 -12.37 26.23
C GLU A 89 1.51 -13.29 25.00
N GLU A 90 0.96 -14.50 25.12
CA GLU A 90 0.83 -15.45 24.00
C GLU A 90 -0.03 -14.90 22.86
N THR A 91 -1.13 -14.23 23.21
CA THR A 91 -2.03 -13.58 22.24
C THR A 91 -1.30 -12.46 21.49
N ARG A 92 -0.51 -11.65 22.21
CA ARG A 92 0.29 -10.57 21.62
C ARG A 92 1.39 -11.11 20.71
N ASP A 93 2.07 -12.17 21.10
CA ASP A 93 3.13 -12.79 20.31
C ASP A 93 2.57 -13.43 19.02
N LEU A 94 1.39 -14.02 19.09
CA LEU A 94 0.68 -14.52 17.91
C LEU A 94 0.30 -13.38 16.96
N LEU A 95 -0.30 -12.31 17.46
CA LEU A 95 -0.65 -11.14 16.64
C LEU A 95 0.59 -10.50 15.99
N THR A 96 1.69 -10.41 16.73
CA THR A 96 2.95 -9.87 16.20
C THR A 96 3.44 -10.71 15.03
N ARG A 97 3.49 -12.04 15.18
CA ARG A 97 3.88 -12.96 14.09
C ARG A 97 2.93 -12.88 12.89
N TYR A 98 1.63 -12.73 13.13
CA TYR A 98 0.64 -12.54 12.08
C TYR A 98 0.86 -11.22 11.32
N PHE A 99 1.04 -10.10 12.02
CA PHE A 99 1.28 -8.80 11.37
C PHE A 99 2.58 -8.76 10.59
N ASP A 100 3.64 -9.42 11.08
CA ASP A 100 4.89 -9.55 10.33
C ASP A 100 4.70 -10.42 9.08
N THR A 101 3.98 -11.53 9.20
CA THR A 101 3.63 -12.39 8.05
C THR A 101 2.81 -11.62 7.01
N ALA A 102 1.80 -10.87 7.45
CA ALA A 102 0.98 -10.02 6.60
C ALA A 102 1.81 -8.95 5.89
N ARG A 103 2.60 -8.19 6.65
CA ARG A 103 3.47 -7.13 6.10
C ARG A 103 4.43 -7.69 5.06
N THR A 104 5.19 -8.72 5.42
CA THR A 104 6.15 -9.34 4.50
C THR A 104 5.47 -9.89 3.24
N THR A 105 4.31 -10.53 3.38
CA THR A 105 3.57 -11.04 2.21
C THR A 105 3.10 -9.91 1.31
N ILE A 106 2.46 -8.88 1.87
CA ILE A 106 1.94 -7.73 1.12
C ILE A 106 3.06 -6.99 0.38
N GLU A 107 4.17 -6.71 1.07
CA GLU A 107 5.33 -6.00 0.50
C GLU A 107 6.04 -6.81 -0.59
N ARG A 108 6.12 -8.14 -0.46
CA ARG A 108 6.65 -9.04 -1.50
C ARG A 108 5.91 -8.90 -2.83
N TYR A 109 4.61 -8.61 -2.78
CA TYR A 109 3.76 -8.37 -3.95
C TYR A 109 3.66 -6.88 -4.31
N GLY A 110 4.45 -6.00 -3.68
CA GLY A 110 4.52 -4.57 -4.00
C GLY A 110 3.38 -3.74 -3.41
N GLY A 111 2.63 -4.31 -2.47
CA GLY A 111 1.59 -3.58 -1.74
C GLY A 111 2.18 -2.79 -0.59
N THR A 112 1.50 -1.73 -0.19
CA THR A 112 1.83 -0.96 1.01
C THR A 112 0.79 -1.24 2.09
N VAL A 113 1.23 -1.68 3.27
CA VAL A 113 0.36 -1.83 4.42
C VAL A 113 -0.05 -0.43 4.91
N GLU A 114 -1.35 -0.15 4.91
CA GLU A 114 -1.84 1.15 5.36
C GLU A 114 -2.00 1.19 6.89
N LYS A 115 -2.75 0.24 7.44
CA LYS A 115 -2.99 0.17 8.89
C LYS A 115 -3.41 -1.22 9.34
N PHE A 116 -3.24 -1.47 10.63
CA PHE A 116 -3.81 -2.61 11.34
C PHE A 116 -5.00 -2.14 12.18
N ILE A 117 -6.09 -2.89 12.19
CA ILE A 117 -7.35 -2.58 12.88
C ILE A 117 -7.77 -3.81 13.69
N GLY A 118 -7.40 -3.88 14.95
CA GLY A 118 -7.52 -5.13 15.70
C GLY A 118 -6.64 -6.20 15.06
N ASP A 119 -7.24 -7.32 14.66
CA ASP A 119 -6.62 -8.41 13.90
C ASP A 119 -6.71 -8.24 12.37
N ALA A 120 -7.35 -7.17 11.90
CA ALA A 120 -7.46 -6.90 10.47
C ALA A 120 -6.25 -6.11 9.94
N VAL A 121 -5.83 -6.40 8.72
CA VAL A 121 -4.83 -5.65 7.95
C VAL A 121 -5.48 -5.02 6.73
N MET A 122 -5.16 -3.75 6.48
CA MET A 122 -5.53 -3.03 5.27
C MET A 122 -4.26 -2.73 4.46
N ALA A 123 -4.27 -3.04 3.17
CA ALA A 123 -3.18 -2.73 2.26
C ALA A 123 -3.67 -2.22 0.90
N VAL A 124 -2.78 -1.52 0.21
CA VAL A 124 -3.10 -0.84 -1.03
C VAL A 124 -1.99 -1.05 -2.08
N TRP A 125 -2.41 -1.24 -3.32
CA TRP A 125 -1.61 -1.17 -4.54
C TRP A 125 -2.13 -0.02 -5.42
N GLY A 126 -1.28 0.58 -6.26
CA GLY A 126 -1.63 1.77 -7.05
C GLY A 126 -1.15 3.09 -6.45
N THR A 127 -0.55 3.05 -5.26
CA THR A 127 0.03 4.22 -4.57
C THR A 127 1.19 3.78 -3.67
N PRO A 128 2.29 4.55 -3.57
CA PRO A 128 2.56 5.82 -4.26
C PRO A 128 2.82 5.65 -5.77
N VAL A 129 3.19 4.45 -6.21
CA VAL A 129 3.45 4.09 -7.61
C VAL A 129 2.38 3.12 -8.11
N ALA A 130 1.78 3.41 -9.26
CA ALA A 130 0.81 2.54 -9.91
C ALA A 130 1.46 1.65 -10.97
N GLN A 131 0.97 0.43 -11.09
CA GLN A 131 1.38 -0.56 -12.09
C GLN A 131 0.14 -1.24 -12.68
N GLU A 132 0.24 -1.70 -13.93
CA GLU A 132 -0.88 -2.31 -14.66
C GLU A 132 -1.36 -3.62 -14.00
N ASP A 133 -0.47 -4.33 -13.29
CA ASP A 133 -0.72 -5.61 -12.63
C ASP A 133 -1.12 -5.48 -11.15
N ASP A 134 -1.39 -4.28 -10.64
CA ASP A 134 -1.72 -4.03 -9.23
C ASP A 134 -2.90 -4.86 -8.73
N ALA A 135 -3.95 -4.99 -9.54
CA ALA A 135 -5.09 -5.84 -9.21
C ALA A 135 -4.68 -7.32 -9.09
N GLU A 136 -3.89 -7.83 -10.04
CA GLU A 136 -3.42 -9.21 -10.02
C GLU A 136 -2.51 -9.49 -8.80
N ARG A 137 -1.55 -8.60 -8.53
CA ARG A 137 -0.62 -8.73 -7.39
C ARG A 137 -1.33 -8.67 -6.04
N SER A 138 -2.34 -7.82 -5.90
CA SER A 138 -3.14 -7.75 -4.67
C SER A 138 -3.90 -9.06 -4.40
N VAL A 139 -4.42 -9.72 -5.43
CA VAL A 139 -5.08 -11.03 -5.29
C VAL A 139 -4.07 -12.14 -4.98
N ARG A 140 -2.89 -12.14 -5.63
CA ARG A 140 -1.82 -13.09 -5.30
C ARG A 140 -1.38 -12.94 -3.83
N ALA A 141 -1.23 -11.71 -3.34
CA ALA A 141 -0.91 -11.43 -1.95
C ALA A 141 -1.99 -11.94 -1.00
N ALA A 142 -3.27 -11.73 -1.33
CA ALA A 142 -4.39 -12.24 -0.53
C ALA A 142 -4.38 -13.77 -0.43
N LEU A 143 -4.17 -14.46 -1.54
CA LEU A 143 -4.11 -15.94 -1.58
C LEU A 143 -2.96 -16.46 -0.72
N ASP A 144 -1.77 -15.87 -0.88
CA ASP A 144 -0.58 -16.25 -0.10
C ASP A 144 -0.75 -15.96 1.40
N LEU A 145 -1.35 -14.83 1.76
CA LEU A 145 -1.61 -14.46 3.15
C LEU A 145 -2.61 -15.42 3.80
N VAL A 146 -3.73 -15.69 3.14
CA VAL A 146 -4.75 -16.63 3.63
C VAL A 146 -4.16 -18.04 3.82
N ALA A 147 -3.31 -18.49 2.90
CA ALA A 147 -2.64 -19.79 3.00
C ALA A 147 -1.55 -19.85 4.10
N ALA A 148 -1.00 -18.71 4.52
CA ALA A 148 0.06 -18.66 5.53
C ALA A 148 -0.46 -18.72 6.97
N VAL A 149 -1.69 -18.27 7.23
CA VAL A 149 -2.23 -18.16 8.60
C VAL A 149 -2.34 -19.49 9.36
N PRO A 150 -2.82 -20.60 8.77
CA PRO A 150 -2.90 -21.89 9.48
C PRO A 150 -1.54 -22.44 9.96
N GLU A 151 -0.43 -21.92 9.45
CA GLU A 151 0.93 -22.30 9.86
C GLU A 151 1.40 -21.56 11.11
N LEU A 152 0.84 -20.38 11.36
CA LEU A 152 1.07 -19.65 12.60
C LEU A 152 0.33 -20.34 13.76
N ASP A 153 -0.87 -20.82 13.46
CA ASP A 153 -1.75 -21.53 14.36
C ASP A 153 -2.83 -22.31 13.58
N PRO A 154 -2.87 -23.65 13.66
CA PRO A 154 -3.85 -24.46 12.94
C PRO A 154 -5.31 -24.20 13.35
N ALA A 155 -5.54 -23.57 14.51
CA ALA A 155 -6.88 -23.17 14.94
C ALA A 155 -7.37 -21.87 14.28
N LEU A 156 -6.47 -21.13 13.60
CA LEU A 156 -6.78 -19.89 12.93
C LEU A 156 -6.93 -20.09 11.43
N GLN A 157 -7.82 -19.29 10.85
CA GLN A 157 -7.88 -19.07 9.42
C GLN A 157 -7.84 -17.57 9.16
N ALA A 158 -7.46 -17.18 7.95
CA ALA A 158 -7.73 -15.83 7.47
C ALA A 158 -8.78 -15.87 6.37
N ARG A 159 -9.45 -14.74 6.19
CA ARG A 159 -10.25 -14.46 5.01
C ARG A 159 -9.86 -13.09 4.49
N ALA A 160 -9.98 -12.89 3.18
CA ALA A 160 -9.61 -11.62 2.57
C ALA A 160 -10.64 -11.15 1.54
N GLY A 161 -10.67 -9.84 1.35
CA GLY A 161 -11.45 -9.16 0.33
C GLY A 161 -10.55 -8.22 -0.46
N VAL A 162 -10.64 -8.28 -1.79
CA VAL A 162 -9.88 -7.39 -2.67
C VAL A 162 -10.83 -6.64 -3.58
N LEU A 163 -10.66 -5.31 -3.67
CA LEU A 163 -11.44 -4.48 -4.56
C LEU A 163 -10.56 -3.45 -5.27
N THR A 164 -10.73 -3.39 -6.58
CA THR A 164 -10.05 -2.46 -7.48
C THR A 164 -11.03 -1.41 -7.94
N GLY A 165 -10.64 -0.15 -7.86
CA GLY A 165 -11.48 0.97 -8.30
C GLY A 165 -10.81 2.31 -8.08
N GLU A 166 -11.50 3.37 -8.49
CA GLU A 166 -10.99 4.72 -8.33
C GLU A 166 -11.20 5.21 -6.89
N ALA A 167 -10.15 5.76 -6.29
CA ALA A 167 -10.23 6.39 -4.98
C ALA A 167 -9.43 7.69 -4.95
N ALA A 168 -9.78 8.56 -4.00
CA ALA A 168 -8.99 9.75 -3.70
C ALA A 168 -7.75 9.32 -2.92
N VAL A 169 -6.58 9.59 -3.51
CA VAL A 169 -5.27 9.29 -2.96
C VAL A 169 -4.61 10.56 -2.48
N THR A 170 -4.18 10.58 -1.22
CA THR A 170 -3.49 11.72 -0.61
C THR A 170 -2.05 11.77 -1.11
N VAL A 171 -1.72 12.73 -1.99
CA VAL A 171 -0.37 12.84 -2.57
C VAL A 171 0.66 13.17 -1.49
N GLY A 172 1.72 12.36 -1.41
CA GLY A 172 2.80 12.50 -0.43
C GLY A 172 2.54 11.84 0.93
N ALA A 173 1.38 11.19 1.11
CA ALA A 173 1.16 10.34 2.28
C ALA A 173 1.91 9.01 2.11
N GLU A 174 2.72 8.66 3.10
CA GLU A 174 3.36 7.35 3.23
C GLU A 174 2.80 6.64 4.46
N GLY A 175 2.47 5.36 4.34
CA GLY A 175 1.94 4.56 5.43
C GLY A 175 0.44 4.79 5.64
N GLN A 176 0.01 5.85 6.35
CA GLN A 176 -1.40 6.01 6.76
C GLN A 176 -2.13 7.11 5.99
N GLY A 177 -3.42 6.90 5.72
CA GLY A 177 -4.30 7.92 5.11
C GLY A 177 -4.06 8.12 3.62
N MET A 178 -3.46 7.13 2.96
CA MET A 178 -3.17 7.14 1.54
C MET A 178 -4.46 7.07 0.71
N VAL A 179 -5.45 6.29 1.15
CA VAL A 179 -6.70 6.10 0.41
C VAL A 179 -7.90 6.34 1.30
N ALA A 180 -8.86 7.12 0.81
CA ALA A 180 -10.15 7.32 1.47
C ALA A 180 -11.31 7.19 0.47
N GLY A 181 -12.44 6.70 0.98
CA GLY A 181 -13.71 6.72 0.24
C GLY A 181 -14.49 5.41 0.29
N ASP A 182 -15.54 5.36 -0.52
CA ASP A 182 -16.46 4.23 -0.62
C ASP A 182 -15.77 2.92 -1.05
N LEU A 183 -14.67 3.02 -1.82
CA LEU A 183 -13.87 1.86 -2.22
C LEU A 183 -13.35 1.07 -1.00
N VAL A 184 -12.77 1.77 -0.02
CA VAL A 184 -12.20 1.17 1.21
C VAL A 184 -13.30 0.48 2.01
N ASN A 185 -14.44 1.16 2.18
CA ASN A 185 -15.58 0.60 2.91
C ASN A 185 -16.18 -0.63 2.20
N THR A 186 -16.21 -0.61 0.87
CA THR A 186 -16.71 -1.75 0.08
C THR A 186 -15.74 -2.93 0.15
N ALA A 187 -14.42 -2.69 0.07
CA ALA A 187 -13.40 -3.73 0.19
C ALA A 187 -13.48 -4.46 1.54
N SER A 188 -13.64 -3.72 2.64
CA SER A 188 -13.85 -4.31 3.98
C SER A 188 -15.13 -5.15 4.06
N ARG A 189 -16.22 -4.73 3.42
CA ARG A 189 -17.47 -5.51 3.37
C ARG A 189 -17.34 -6.79 2.56
N ILE A 190 -16.59 -6.74 1.45
CA ILE A 190 -16.27 -7.95 0.66
C ILE A 190 -15.47 -8.95 1.50
N GLN A 191 -14.47 -8.47 2.24
CA GLN A 191 -13.70 -9.33 3.16
C GLN A 191 -14.63 -9.95 4.23
N SER A 192 -15.53 -9.17 4.81
CA SER A 192 -16.47 -9.66 5.83
C SER A 192 -17.44 -10.72 5.30
N ALA A 193 -17.78 -10.66 4.00
CA ALA A 193 -18.64 -11.64 3.32
C ALA A 193 -17.88 -12.92 2.92
N ALA A 194 -16.55 -12.89 2.91
CA ALA A 194 -15.73 -14.05 2.53
C ALA A 194 -15.83 -15.17 3.57
N GLU A 195 -15.86 -16.41 3.07
CA GLU A 195 -15.76 -17.61 3.90
C GLU A 195 -14.36 -17.70 4.55
N PRO A 196 -14.24 -18.31 5.73
CA PRO A 196 -12.93 -18.61 6.33
C PRO A 196 -12.04 -19.39 5.36
N GLY A 197 -10.76 -19.02 5.24
CA GLY A 197 -9.82 -19.64 4.33
C GLY A 197 -10.03 -19.25 2.85
N SER A 198 -10.77 -18.17 2.57
CA SER A 198 -11.07 -17.75 1.20
C SER A 198 -10.74 -16.28 0.92
N VAL A 199 -10.59 -15.97 -0.36
CA VAL A 199 -10.39 -14.61 -0.87
C VAL A 199 -11.54 -14.28 -1.80
N PHE A 200 -12.34 -13.27 -1.44
CA PHE A 200 -13.39 -12.74 -2.31
C PHE A 200 -12.94 -11.47 -3.02
N VAL A 201 -13.40 -11.29 -4.25
CA VAL A 201 -13.07 -10.12 -5.07
C VAL A 201 -14.30 -9.52 -5.72
N GLY A 202 -14.24 -8.22 -6.02
CA GLY A 202 -15.23 -7.54 -6.86
C GLY A 202 -14.99 -7.76 -8.36
N GLU A 203 -15.94 -7.30 -9.18
CA GLU A 203 -15.95 -7.57 -10.63
C GLU A 203 -14.74 -6.99 -11.36
N VAL A 204 -14.38 -5.74 -11.06
CA VAL A 204 -13.24 -5.08 -11.69
C VAL A 204 -11.94 -5.83 -11.37
N THR A 205 -11.72 -6.19 -10.11
CA THR A 205 -10.57 -6.97 -9.68
C THR A 205 -10.50 -8.32 -10.41
N LYS A 206 -11.63 -9.02 -10.52
CA LYS A 206 -11.72 -10.28 -11.25
C LYS A 206 -11.32 -10.08 -12.71
N ARG A 207 -11.93 -9.14 -13.43
CA ARG A 207 -11.65 -8.87 -14.84
C ARG A 207 -10.18 -8.47 -15.08
N SER A 208 -9.60 -7.68 -14.18
CA SER A 208 -8.21 -7.23 -14.28
C SER A 208 -7.17 -8.31 -13.94
N SER A 209 -7.58 -9.47 -13.44
CA SER A 209 -6.65 -10.54 -13.00
C SER A 209 -7.02 -11.94 -13.48
N GLU A 210 -8.16 -12.13 -14.16
CA GLU A 210 -8.66 -13.43 -14.61
C GLU A 210 -7.76 -14.13 -15.65
N ALA A 211 -6.83 -13.38 -16.26
CA ALA A 211 -5.81 -13.94 -17.13
C ALA A 211 -4.90 -14.92 -16.37
N ALA A 212 -4.54 -14.59 -15.12
CA ALA A 212 -3.60 -15.33 -14.30
C ALA A 212 -4.22 -16.04 -13.08
N ILE A 213 -5.42 -15.63 -12.65
CA ILE A 213 -6.10 -16.18 -11.47
C ILE A 213 -7.36 -16.95 -11.89
N ALA A 214 -7.52 -18.15 -11.35
CA ALA A 214 -8.77 -18.90 -11.47
C ALA A 214 -9.79 -18.42 -10.44
N TYR A 215 -11.03 -18.24 -10.89
CA TYR A 215 -12.15 -17.78 -10.08
C TYR A 215 -13.36 -18.69 -10.21
N GLU A 216 -14.19 -18.71 -9.18
CA GLU A 216 -15.57 -19.19 -9.23
C GLU A 216 -16.52 -18.12 -8.72
N SER A 217 -17.80 -18.23 -9.08
CA SER A 217 -18.83 -17.33 -8.57
C SER A 217 -19.06 -17.59 -7.09
N ALA A 218 -19.03 -16.53 -6.28
CA ALA A 218 -19.44 -16.56 -4.88
C ALA A 218 -20.89 -16.10 -4.68
N GLY A 219 -21.63 -15.88 -5.77
CA GLY A 219 -23.01 -15.39 -5.76
C GLY A 219 -23.13 -13.88 -5.61
N GLU A 220 -24.37 -13.43 -5.40
CA GLU A 220 -24.71 -12.03 -5.16
C GLU A 220 -24.83 -11.78 -3.65
N HIS A 221 -24.24 -10.67 -3.17
CA HIS A 221 -24.15 -10.34 -1.76
C HIS A 221 -24.73 -8.96 -1.47
N GLU A 222 -25.56 -8.88 -0.43
CA GLU A 222 -26.06 -7.59 0.05
C GLU A 222 -25.00 -6.93 0.95
N LEU A 223 -24.26 -5.98 0.38
CA LEU A 223 -23.26 -5.22 1.13
C LEU A 223 -23.93 -3.98 1.71
N LYS A 224 -23.90 -3.83 3.04
CA LYS A 224 -24.47 -2.66 3.75
C LYS A 224 -24.14 -1.37 3.02
N GLY A 225 -25.11 -0.51 2.71
CA GLY A 225 -24.85 0.78 2.04
C GLY A 225 -24.65 0.71 0.53
N LYS A 226 -24.79 -0.47 -0.10
CA LYS A 226 -25.06 -0.61 -1.53
C LYS A 226 -26.56 -0.80 -1.74
N ALA A 227 -27.09 -0.18 -2.78
CA ALA A 227 -28.51 -0.27 -3.10
C ALA A 227 -28.88 -1.58 -3.82
N GLU A 228 -27.92 -2.16 -4.53
CA GLU A 228 -28.06 -3.39 -5.30
C GLU A 228 -27.16 -4.48 -4.72
N GLN A 229 -27.53 -5.74 -4.96
CA GLN A 229 -26.68 -6.86 -4.60
C GLN A 229 -25.41 -6.82 -5.46
N VAL A 230 -24.27 -7.11 -4.84
CA VAL A 230 -22.97 -7.05 -5.48
C VAL A 230 -22.54 -8.48 -5.81
N PRO A 231 -22.33 -8.83 -7.10
CA PRO A 231 -21.74 -10.11 -7.45
C PRO A 231 -20.29 -10.17 -6.96
N LEU A 232 -19.92 -11.28 -6.32
CA LEU A 232 -18.56 -11.54 -5.84
C LEU A 232 -18.01 -12.81 -6.45
N TRP A 233 -16.68 -12.91 -6.48
CA TRP A 233 -15.97 -14.07 -6.98
C TRP A 233 -14.95 -14.55 -5.96
N ARG A 234 -14.87 -15.87 -5.77
CA ARG A 234 -13.82 -16.49 -4.96
C ARG A 234 -12.58 -16.70 -5.82
N ALA A 235 -11.46 -16.12 -5.42
CA ALA A 235 -10.17 -16.44 -6.01
C ALA A 235 -9.73 -17.83 -5.52
N LEU A 236 -9.41 -18.71 -6.47
CA LEU A 236 -9.07 -20.11 -6.16
C LEU A 236 -7.57 -20.33 -6.10
N ARG A 237 -6.84 -19.92 -7.14
CA ARG A 237 -5.40 -20.14 -7.28
C ARG A 237 -4.82 -19.40 -8.48
N VAL A 238 -3.50 -19.27 -8.49
CA VAL A 238 -2.71 -18.81 -9.63
C VAL A 238 -2.61 -19.93 -10.68
N VAL A 239 -2.98 -19.64 -11.92
CA VAL A 239 -2.98 -20.59 -13.05
C VAL A 239 -2.05 -20.18 -14.20
N ALA A 240 -1.50 -18.97 -14.15
CA ALA A 240 -0.57 -18.46 -15.16
C ALA A 240 0.43 -17.48 -14.54
N SER A 241 1.46 -17.12 -15.30
CA SER A 241 2.29 -15.94 -15.02
C SER A 241 1.46 -14.66 -15.18
N ARG A 242 2.01 -13.54 -14.72
CA ARG A 242 1.45 -12.21 -14.86
C ARG A 242 1.04 -11.93 -16.30
N GLY A 243 -0.14 -11.33 -16.47
CA GLY A 243 -0.69 -11.08 -17.80
C GLY A 243 -1.20 -12.33 -18.54
N GLY A 244 -1.16 -13.52 -17.92
CA GLY A 244 -1.75 -14.74 -18.46
C GLY A 244 -0.82 -15.67 -19.24
N GLU A 245 0.49 -15.40 -19.25
CA GLU A 245 1.46 -16.25 -19.95
C GLU A 245 1.58 -17.65 -19.30
N GLY A 246 1.75 -18.68 -20.12
CA GLY A 246 1.94 -20.05 -19.63
C GLY A 246 0.66 -20.71 -19.09
N ARG A 247 -0.52 -20.08 -19.28
CA ARG A 247 -1.80 -20.69 -18.92
C ARG A 247 -2.01 -21.98 -19.71
N SER A 248 -2.31 -23.07 -19.02
CA SER A 248 -2.60 -24.35 -19.68
C SER A 248 -3.91 -24.26 -20.47
N VAL A 249 -3.91 -24.79 -21.71
CA VAL A 249 -5.09 -24.85 -22.58
C VAL A 249 -6.17 -25.81 -22.05
N GLY A 250 -5.84 -26.70 -21.11
CA GLY A 250 -6.76 -27.67 -20.49
C GLY A 250 -7.01 -27.44 -18.99
N LEU A 251 -7.76 -28.37 -18.39
CA LEU A 251 -7.97 -28.43 -16.94
C LEU A 251 -6.65 -28.65 -16.22
N GLU A 252 -6.18 -27.62 -15.55
CA GLU A 252 -5.01 -27.71 -14.68
C GLU A 252 -5.44 -28.37 -13.36
N ALA A 253 -4.89 -29.53 -13.01
CA ALA A 253 -5.17 -30.16 -11.72
C ALA A 253 -4.65 -29.27 -10.57
N PRO A 254 -5.35 -29.21 -9.42
CA PRO A 254 -4.88 -28.46 -8.26
C PRO A 254 -3.56 -29.04 -7.75
N PHE A 255 -2.68 -28.15 -7.28
CA PHE A 255 -1.46 -28.55 -6.59
C PHE A 255 -1.82 -28.91 -5.14
N VAL A 256 -1.71 -30.19 -4.77
CA VAL A 256 -2.20 -30.71 -3.49
C VAL A 256 -1.13 -31.51 -2.78
N GLY A 257 -1.09 -31.41 -1.44
CA GLY A 257 -0.30 -32.29 -0.58
C GLY A 257 1.21 -32.05 -0.63
N ARG A 258 1.64 -30.87 -1.06
CA ARG A 258 3.06 -30.48 -1.18
C ARG A 258 3.34 -29.07 -0.64
N ASP A 259 2.44 -28.59 0.20
CA ASP A 259 2.52 -27.29 0.86
C ASP A 259 3.82 -27.13 1.67
N PRO A 260 4.31 -28.15 2.42
CA PRO A 260 5.57 -28.05 3.13
C PRO A 260 6.78 -27.88 2.22
N GLU A 261 6.88 -28.64 1.12
CA GLU A 261 8.00 -28.51 0.20
C GLU A 261 7.95 -27.21 -0.59
N PHE A 262 6.75 -26.78 -0.99
CA PHE A 262 6.60 -25.50 -1.69
C PHE A 262 7.01 -24.33 -0.80
N ARG A 263 6.59 -24.35 0.47
CA ARG A 263 7.03 -23.40 1.48
C ARG A 263 8.55 -23.40 1.63
N LEU A 264 9.17 -24.57 1.79
CA LEU A 264 10.62 -24.67 1.91
C LEU A 264 11.35 -24.01 0.73
N VAL A 265 10.87 -24.22 -0.51
CA VAL A 265 11.48 -23.59 -1.70
C VAL A 265 11.29 -22.07 -1.66
N LYS A 266 10.11 -21.57 -1.27
CA LYS A 266 9.85 -20.14 -1.11
C LYS A 266 10.75 -19.52 -0.04
N ASP A 267 10.88 -20.16 1.12
CA ASP A 267 11.69 -19.65 2.24
C ASP A 267 13.17 -19.60 1.87
N LEU A 268 13.70 -20.66 1.23
CA LEU A 268 15.08 -20.67 0.75
C LEU A 268 15.33 -19.62 -0.32
N PHE A 269 14.34 -19.33 -1.18
CA PHE A 269 14.43 -18.27 -2.17
C PHE A 269 14.54 -16.89 -1.53
N HIS A 270 13.66 -16.56 -0.58
CA HIS A 270 13.72 -15.26 0.12
C HIS A 270 15.00 -15.13 0.95
N ALA A 271 15.38 -16.17 1.69
CA ALA A 271 16.63 -16.16 2.43
C ALA A 271 17.86 -16.01 1.52
N THR A 272 17.80 -16.46 0.26
CA THR A 272 18.86 -16.23 -0.75
C THR A 272 18.98 -14.75 -1.09
N HIS A 273 17.84 -14.07 -1.24
CA HIS A 273 17.81 -12.63 -1.46
C HIS A 273 18.36 -11.88 -0.24
N ASP A 274 17.86 -12.19 0.96
CA ASP A 274 18.16 -11.47 2.20
C ASP A 274 19.63 -11.65 2.62
N ASP A 275 20.12 -12.88 2.65
CA ASP A 275 21.48 -13.18 3.10
C ASP A 275 22.54 -12.96 2.02
N ARG A 276 22.11 -12.73 0.77
CA ARG A 276 22.99 -12.64 -0.42
C ARG A 276 23.88 -13.87 -0.58
N ARG A 277 23.34 -15.05 -0.23
CA ARG A 277 24.03 -16.35 -0.25
C ARG A 277 23.32 -17.33 -1.15
N ALA A 278 24.07 -17.91 -2.09
CA ALA A 278 23.57 -18.95 -2.97
C ALA A 278 23.12 -20.18 -2.16
N ARG A 279 21.97 -20.73 -2.53
CA ARG A 279 21.41 -21.97 -1.97
C ARG A 279 21.11 -22.94 -3.10
N LEU A 280 21.34 -24.22 -2.85
CA LEU A 280 21.05 -25.30 -3.79
C LEU A 280 19.87 -26.11 -3.28
N VAL A 281 18.83 -26.24 -4.12
CA VAL A 281 17.68 -27.12 -3.85
C VAL A 281 17.72 -28.27 -4.84
N SER A 282 17.71 -29.50 -4.34
CA SER A 282 17.59 -30.71 -5.16
C SER A 282 16.23 -31.34 -4.94
N VAL A 283 15.43 -31.45 -6.00
CA VAL A 283 14.10 -32.10 -5.96
C VAL A 283 14.23 -33.52 -6.49
N VAL A 284 14.27 -34.50 -5.58
CA VAL A 284 14.45 -35.92 -5.90
C VAL A 284 13.15 -36.68 -5.62
N GLY A 285 12.82 -37.65 -6.47
CA GLY A 285 11.64 -38.49 -6.31
C GLY A 285 11.30 -39.29 -7.55
N VAL A 286 10.38 -40.24 -7.44
CA VAL A 286 9.96 -41.13 -8.54
C VAL A 286 9.30 -40.36 -9.69
N ALA A 287 9.22 -40.97 -10.88
CA ALA A 287 8.47 -40.41 -12.00
C ALA A 287 6.99 -40.20 -11.61
N GLY A 288 6.38 -39.10 -12.06
CA GLY A 288 4.97 -38.80 -11.77
C GLY A 288 4.68 -38.13 -10.42
N ILE A 289 5.65 -38.07 -9.48
CA ILE A 289 5.44 -37.48 -8.14
C ILE A 289 5.23 -35.94 -8.12
N GLY A 290 5.22 -35.28 -9.29
CA GLY A 290 5.00 -33.83 -9.38
C GLY A 290 6.25 -32.96 -9.18
N LYS A 291 7.45 -33.45 -9.53
CA LYS A 291 8.69 -32.64 -9.49
C LYS A 291 8.61 -31.41 -10.39
N SER A 292 8.31 -31.61 -11.67
CA SER A 292 8.14 -30.51 -12.64
C SER A 292 6.98 -29.59 -12.26
N ARG A 293 5.95 -30.14 -11.60
CA ARG A 293 4.83 -29.35 -11.08
C ARG A 293 5.29 -28.37 -9.99
N LEU A 294 6.10 -28.84 -9.03
CA LEU A 294 6.67 -27.97 -8.00
C LEU A 294 7.51 -26.83 -8.60
N SER A 295 8.36 -27.14 -9.59
CA SER A 295 9.14 -26.11 -10.30
C SER A 295 8.25 -25.09 -11.00
N TRP A 296 7.18 -25.55 -11.65
CA TRP A 296 6.25 -24.66 -12.34
C TRP A 296 5.44 -23.76 -11.38
N GLU A 297 4.97 -24.30 -10.26
CA GLU A 297 4.35 -23.47 -9.20
C GLU A 297 5.31 -22.42 -8.66
N PHE A 298 6.59 -22.78 -8.52
CA PHE A 298 7.61 -21.86 -8.02
C PHE A 298 7.93 -20.77 -9.04
N GLU A 299 7.96 -21.09 -10.33
CA GLU A 299 8.08 -20.10 -11.42
C GLU A 299 6.93 -19.08 -11.37
N LYS A 300 5.66 -19.53 -11.27
CA LYS A 300 4.51 -18.64 -11.14
C LYS A 300 4.58 -17.77 -9.88
N TYR A 301 5.08 -18.34 -8.79
CA TYR A 301 5.26 -17.61 -7.53
C TYR A 301 6.27 -16.47 -7.70
N MET A 302 7.46 -16.76 -8.21
CA MET A 302 8.53 -15.77 -8.41
C MET A 302 8.10 -14.65 -9.35
N ASP A 303 7.45 -15.01 -10.45
CA ASP A 303 6.89 -14.05 -11.42
C ASP A 303 5.86 -13.11 -10.77
N GLY A 304 5.16 -13.59 -9.75
CA GLY A 304 4.24 -12.79 -8.95
C GLY A 304 4.89 -11.76 -8.04
N LEU A 305 6.20 -11.78 -7.79
CA LEU A 305 6.87 -10.89 -6.82
C LEU A 305 7.20 -9.50 -7.39
N ALA A 306 7.14 -8.46 -6.57
CA ALA A 306 7.42 -7.10 -7.00
C ALA A 306 8.88 -6.89 -7.44
N GLN A 307 9.81 -7.65 -6.87
CA GLN A 307 11.20 -7.61 -7.30
C GLN A 307 11.38 -8.24 -8.69
N THR A 308 12.30 -7.71 -9.48
CA THR A 308 12.70 -8.35 -10.72
C THR A 308 13.57 -9.58 -10.43
N VAL A 309 13.07 -10.76 -10.80
CA VAL A 309 13.79 -12.03 -10.65
C VAL A 309 14.27 -12.49 -12.02
N TRP A 310 15.59 -12.64 -12.18
CA TRP A 310 16.17 -13.24 -13.38
C TRP A 310 16.35 -14.74 -13.16
N TRP A 311 15.91 -15.52 -14.13
CA TRP A 311 15.95 -16.97 -14.07
C TRP A 311 16.53 -17.53 -15.37
N HIS A 312 17.33 -18.59 -15.25
CA HIS A 312 17.89 -19.32 -16.39
C HIS A 312 17.32 -20.73 -16.43
N ARG A 313 16.68 -21.09 -17.55
CA ARG A 313 16.22 -22.44 -17.84
C ARG A 313 17.24 -23.13 -18.75
N GLY A 314 17.93 -24.14 -18.23
CA GLY A 314 18.88 -24.98 -18.96
C GLY A 314 18.37 -26.41 -19.12
#